data_AF-A0A2C6BD57-F1
#
_entry.id   AF-A0A2C6BD57-F1
#
_cell.length_a   1.000
_cell.length_b   1.000
_cell.length_c   1.000
_cell.angle_alpha   90.00
_cell.angle_beta   90.00
_cell.angle_gamma   90.00
#
_symmetry.space_group_name_H-M   'P 1'
#
loop_
_entity.id
_entity.type
_entity.pdbx_description
1 polymer ?
#
loop_
_entity_poly.entity_id
_entity_poly.type
_entity_poly.pdbx_seq_one_letter_code
_entity_poly.pdbx_strand_id
1 'polypeptide(L)'
;MANETRVMTGKVRLSYVHLFKPYAAEKGQEEKYSCTILVPKTDVQTKMKLDAAINAAIEKGISSVWNGVKPPKPTIPIYDGDGVRPSDGQEFGPECKGHWVFTASAKVDYQPGIVDVRAQPILNQSEVYSGIYARVSVNFFPYAVSGKKGIGCGLGNVQKLMDGEPLSAVGIKAENEFGEVEIDPVTGEPIL
;
A
#
# COMPACT_ATOMS: atom_id res chain seq x y z
N MET A 1 16.84 -0.85 21.99
CA MET A 1 17.21 -0.01 20.83
C MET A 1 15.95 0.21 20.03
N ALA A 2 15.53 1.48 19.84
CA ALA A 2 14.37 1.78 19.02
C ALA A 2 14.59 1.16 17.63
N ASN A 3 13.56 0.52 17.07
CA ASN A 3 13.67 -0.16 15.78
C ASN A 3 13.82 0.91 14.68
N GLU A 4 15.06 1.32 14.39
CA GLU A 4 15.39 2.52 13.59
C GLU A 4 14.81 2.48 12.18
N THR A 5 14.50 1.29 11.67
CA THR A 5 13.90 1.09 10.33
C THR A 5 12.38 1.03 10.33
N ARG A 6 11.73 1.03 11.51
CA ARG A 6 10.28 0.93 11.65
C ARG A 6 9.67 2.30 11.91
N VAL A 7 8.70 2.68 11.07
CA VAL A 7 8.01 3.96 11.15
C VAL A 7 6.51 3.72 11.25
N MET A 8 5.83 4.49 12.09
CA MET A 8 4.39 4.67 11.99
C MET A 8 4.13 6.03 11.34
N THR A 9 3.33 6.04 10.27
CA THR A 9 2.98 7.27 9.58
C THR A 9 2.07 8.17 10.42
N GLY A 10 1.99 9.44 10.04
CA GLY A 10 0.84 10.30 10.33
C GLY A 10 -0.41 9.82 9.60
N LYS A 11 -1.36 10.75 9.37
CA LYS A 11 -2.57 10.46 8.59
C LYS A 11 -2.21 10.37 7.11
N VAL A 12 -2.43 9.21 6.51
CA VAL A 12 -2.15 8.92 5.10
C VAL A 12 -3.42 8.45 4.41
N ARG A 13 -3.50 8.60 3.08
CA ARG A 13 -4.56 8.00 2.27
C ARG A 13 -4.07 6.67 1.71
N LEU A 14 -4.92 5.65 1.68
CA LEU A 14 -4.57 4.34 1.13
C LEU A 14 -5.14 4.16 -0.28
N SER A 15 -4.37 3.54 -1.16
CA SER A 15 -4.78 3.11 -2.50
C SER A 15 -4.37 1.64 -2.70
N TYR A 16 -4.97 0.94 -3.67
CA TYR A 16 -4.73 -0.48 -3.97
C TYR A 16 -4.70 -1.36 -2.71
N VAL A 17 -5.76 -1.30 -1.91
CA VAL A 17 -5.84 -1.92 -0.59
C VAL A 17 -6.12 -3.42 -0.70
N HIS A 18 -5.14 -4.24 -0.29
CA HIS A 18 -5.21 -5.70 -0.22
C HIS A 18 -4.78 -6.16 1.18
N LEU A 19 -5.53 -5.77 2.21
CA LEU A 19 -5.16 -6.01 3.62
C LEU A 19 -5.80 -7.27 4.22
N PHE A 20 -6.99 -7.64 3.75
CA PHE A 20 -7.73 -8.82 4.24
C PHE A 20 -7.52 -10.07 3.38
N LYS A 21 -7.23 -9.87 2.10
CA LYS A 21 -6.93 -10.95 1.15
C LYS A 21 -5.62 -10.62 0.45
N PRO A 22 -4.67 -11.56 0.41
CA PRO A 22 -3.44 -11.34 -0.31
C PRO A 22 -3.73 -11.26 -1.81
N TYR A 23 -2.87 -10.54 -2.54
CA TYR A 23 -3.03 -10.29 -3.96
C TYR A 23 -1.69 -10.44 -4.68
N ALA A 24 -1.73 -10.99 -5.88
CA ALA A 24 -0.59 -11.02 -6.80
C ALA A 24 -0.90 -10.08 -7.97
N ALA A 25 -0.03 -9.09 -8.19
CA ALA A 25 -0.19 -8.11 -9.26
C ALA A 25 -0.04 -8.75 -10.66
N GLU A 26 0.75 -9.81 -10.78
CA GLU A 26 0.96 -10.54 -12.02
C GLU A 26 0.77 -12.03 -11.80
N LYS A 27 0.30 -12.73 -12.84
CA LYS A 27 0.10 -14.17 -12.82
C LYS A 27 1.44 -14.87 -12.56
N GLY A 28 1.50 -15.64 -11.47
CA GLY A 28 2.69 -16.39 -11.06
C GLY A 28 3.57 -15.68 -10.03
N GLN A 29 3.24 -14.44 -9.61
CA GLN A 29 3.87 -13.83 -8.45
C GLN A 29 3.29 -14.36 -7.12
N GLU A 30 4.10 -14.28 -6.06
CA GLU A 30 3.68 -14.60 -4.70
C GLU A 30 2.59 -13.61 -4.23
N GLU A 31 1.45 -14.14 -3.78
CA GLU A 31 0.38 -13.32 -3.22
C GLU A 31 0.84 -12.65 -1.92
N LYS A 32 0.53 -11.36 -1.76
CA LYS A 32 0.94 -10.58 -0.59
C LYS A 32 -0.18 -9.70 -0.11
N TYR A 33 -0.22 -9.47 1.20
CA TYR A 33 -0.95 -8.33 1.73
C TYR A 33 -0.22 -7.07 1.33
N SER A 34 -0.94 -6.07 0.84
CA SER A 34 -0.32 -4.83 0.39
C SER A 34 -1.26 -3.65 0.44
N CYS A 35 -0.69 -2.47 0.51
CA CYS A 35 -1.37 -1.23 0.16
C CYS A 35 -0.37 -0.20 -0.36
N THR A 36 -0.85 0.68 -1.21
CA THR A 36 -0.14 1.90 -1.60
C THR A 36 -0.50 3.00 -0.61
N ILE A 37 0.54 3.64 -0.08
CA ILE A 37 0.46 4.65 0.97
C ILE A 37 0.76 6.00 0.34
N LEU A 38 -0.19 6.92 0.47
CA LEU A 38 -0.11 8.29 -0.02
C LEU A 38 0.11 9.22 1.18
N VAL A 39 1.36 9.67 1.38
CA VAL A 39 1.72 10.63 2.41
C VAL A 39 1.63 12.04 1.82
N PRO A 40 0.76 12.93 2.32
CA PRO A 40 0.71 14.30 1.81
C PRO A 40 2.08 14.97 1.91
N LYS A 41 2.52 15.70 0.87
CA LYS A 41 3.80 16.43 0.90
C LYS A 41 3.87 17.48 2.03
N THR A 42 2.72 17.91 2.54
CA THR A 42 2.60 18.78 3.72
C THR A 42 2.97 18.08 5.03
N ASP A 43 2.94 16.75 5.10
CA ASP A 43 3.36 15.98 6.28
C ASP A 43 4.88 15.75 6.26
N VAL A 44 5.61 16.84 6.49
CA VAL A 44 7.08 16.86 6.50
C VAL A 44 7.63 15.98 7.63
N GLN A 45 6.90 15.86 8.75
CA GLN A 45 7.33 15.03 9.88
C GLN A 45 7.34 13.54 9.54
N THR A 46 6.29 13.04 8.89
CA THR A 46 6.27 11.65 8.42
C THR A 46 7.38 11.43 7.39
N LYS A 47 7.56 12.35 6.43
CA LYS A 47 8.62 12.23 5.43
C LYS A 47 10.02 12.15 6.06
N MET A 48 10.34 13.01 7.02
CA MET A 48 11.61 12.97 7.74
C MET A 48 11.85 11.63 8.46
N LYS A 49 10.82 11.07 9.11
CA LYS A 49 10.92 9.75 9.76
C LYS A 49 11.17 8.63 8.75
N LEU A 50 10.48 8.66 7.61
CA LEU A 50 10.67 7.68 6.55
C LEU A 50 12.09 7.75 5.98
N ASP A 51 12.61 8.96 5.73
CA ASP A 51 13.98 9.16 5.23
C ASP A 51 15.04 8.68 6.23
N ALA A 52 14.87 8.97 7.51
CA ALA A 52 15.74 8.48 8.57
C ALA A 52 15.75 6.94 8.61
N ALA A 53 14.58 6.32 8.50
CA ALA A 53 14.46 4.86 8.52
C ALA A 53 15.03 4.19 7.27
N ILE A 54 14.93 4.83 6.10
CA ILE A 54 15.59 4.38 4.86
C ILE A 54 17.11 4.46 5.03
N ASN A 55 17.64 5.55 5.57
CA ASN A 55 19.08 5.70 5.82
C ASN A 55 19.58 4.63 6.79
N ALA A 56 18.86 4.37 7.88
CA ALA A 56 19.17 3.27 8.79
C ALA A 56 19.14 1.89 8.08
N ALA A 57 18.18 1.67 7.18
CA ALA A 57 18.10 0.44 6.39
C ALA A 57 19.25 0.31 5.37
N ILE A 58 19.75 1.43 4.83
CA ILE A 58 20.94 1.49 3.96
C ILE A 58 22.19 1.08 4.75
N GLU A 59 22.42 1.66 5.93
CA GLU A 59 23.57 1.30 6.79
C GLU A 59 23.52 -0.18 7.20
N LYS A 60 22.33 -0.68 7.54
CA LYS A 60 22.11 -2.11 7.76
C LYS A 60 22.41 -2.92 6.49
N GLY A 61 22.06 -2.41 5.31
CA GLY A 61 22.32 -3.07 4.03
C GLY A 61 23.80 -3.27 3.75
N ILE A 62 24.60 -2.23 4.01
CA ILE A 62 26.07 -2.25 3.87
C ILE A 62 26.66 -3.37 4.72
N SER A 63 26.27 -3.44 6.00
CA SER A 63 26.82 -4.41 6.95
C SER A 63 26.28 -5.84 6.83
N SER A 64 25.14 -6.06 6.16
CA SER A 64 24.48 -7.38 6.13
C SER A 64 24.38 -8.03 4.75
N VAL A 65 23.73 -7.38 3.78
CA VAL A 65 23.33 -8.01 2.50
C VAL A 65 24.09 -7.47 1.28
N TRP A 66 24.87 -6.40 1.45
CA TRP A 66 25.62 -5.78 0.37
C TRP A 66 27.14 -5.98 0.45
N ASN A 67 27.62 -6.87 1.33
CA ASN A 67 29.02 -7.26 1.49
C ASN A 67 29.96 -6.07 1.75
N GLY A 68 29.55 -5.14 2.62
CA GLY A 68 30.34 -3.97 2.98
C GLY A 68 30.34 -2.84 1.96
N VAL A 69 29.69 -3.01 0.79
CA VAL A 69 29.72 -2.01 -0.29
C VAL A 69 28.32 -1.45 -0.56
N LYS A 70 28.14 -0.17 -0.27
CA LYS A 70 26.92 0.57 -0.62
C LYS A 70 26.77 0.65 -2.15
N PRO A 71 25.62 0.26 -2.74
CA PRO A 71 25.34 0.51 -4.15
C PRO A 71 25.42 2.02 -4.45
N PRO A 72 25.95 2.45 -5.61
CA PRO A 72 26.01 3.88 -5.96
C PRO A 72 24.64 4.56 -5.94
N LYS A 73 23.60 3.83 -6.36
CA LYS A 73 22.20 4.26 -6.33
C LYS A 73 21.32 3.08 -5.90
N PRO A 74 21.12 2.84 -4.59
CA PRO A 74 20.21 1.81 -4.14
C PRO A 74 18.78 2.19 -4.54
N THR A 75 17.96 1.22 -4.96
CA THR A 75 16.53 1.47 -5.15
C THR A 75 15.89 1.86 -3.82
N ILE A 76 15.15 2.96 -3.79
CA ILE A 76 14.40 3.44 -2.62
C ILE A 76 12.91 3.31 -2.95
N PRO A 77 12.07 2.85 -2.01
CA PRO A 77 10.68 2.51 -2.31
C PRO A 77 9.72 3.72 -2.24
N ILE A 78 10.22 4.97 -2.10
CA ILE A 78 9.41 6.18 -2.00
C ILE A 78 9.57 7.01 -3.26
N TYR A 79 8.44 7.37 -3.88
CA TYR A 79 8.37 8.09 -5.13
C TYR A 79 7.62 9.41 -4.97
N ASP A 80 7.88 10.32 -5.91
CA ASP A 80 7.12 11.56 -6.05
C ASP A 80 5.86 11.30 -6.88
N GLY A 81 4.68 11.43 -6.26
CA GLY A 81 3.39 11.24 -6.92
C GLY A 81 3.03 12.32 -7.94
N ASP A 82 3.74 13.46 -7.95
CA ASP A 82 3.63 14.46 -9.02
C ASP A 82 4.46 14.13 -10.25
N GLY A 83 5.39 13.17 -10.12
CA GLY A 83 6.27 12.72 -11.19
C GLY A 83 5.74 11.51 -11.96
N VAL A 84 6.68 10.73 -12.51
CA VAL A 84 6.42 9.52 -13.28
C VAL A 84 6.82 8.28 -12.51
N ARG A 85 6.11 7.17 -12.76
CA ARG A 85 6.41 5.86 -12.21
C ARG A 85 7.73 5.33 -12.79
N PRO A 86 8.60 4.75 -11.94
CA PRO A 86 9.88 4.20 -12.40
C PRO A 86 9.74 2.92 -13.24
N SER A 87 8.57 2.27 -13.21
CA SER A 87 8.32 1.01 -13.92
C SER A 87 8.08 1.21 -15.41
N ASP A 88 7.28 2.20 -15.79
CA ASP A 88 6.76 2.38 -17.15
C ASP A 88 6.90 3.83 -17.66
N GLY A 89 7.37 4.76 -16.82
CA GLY A 89 7.49 6.17 -17.17
C GLY A 89 6.15 6.92 -17.28
N GLN A 90 5.03 6.28 -16.95
CA GLN A 90 3.72 6.94 -16.96
C GLN A 90 3.53 7.78 -15.70
N GLU A 91 2.67 8.79 -15.77
CA GLU A 91 2.29 9.56 -14.59
C GLU A 91 1.63 8.68 -13.54
N PHE A 92 1.84 9.00 -12.26
CA PHE A 92 1.00 8.45 -11.21
C PHE A 92 -0.46 8.87 -11.37
N GLY A 93 -1.38 8.07 -10.83
CA GLY A 93 -2.81 8.38 -10.85
C GLY A 93 -3.13 9.72 -10.18
N PRO A 94 -4.28 10.33 -10.50
CA PRO A 94 -4.66 11.65 -9.97
C PRO A 94 -4.67 11.71 -8.44
N GLU A 95 -4.96 10.59 -7.77
CA GLU A 95 -4.95 10.47 -6.30
C GLU A 95 -3.55 10.66 -5.69
N CYS A 96 -2.48 10.47 -6.48
CA CYS A 96 -1.10 10.55 -6.03
C CYS A 96 -0.54 11.99 -6.08
N LYS A 97 -1.20 12.91 -6.78
CA LYS A 97 -0.71 14.30 -6.91
C LYS A 97 -0.62 14.97 -5.53
N GLY A 98 0.46 15.70 -5.28
CA GLY A 98 0.77 16.31 -3.99
C GLY A 98 1.17 15.33 -2.87
N HIS A 99 1.43 14.06 -3.19
CA HIS A 99 1.80 13.03 -2.21
C HIS A 99 3.17 12.40 -2.50
N TRP A 100 3.82 11.92 -1.45
CA TRP A 100 4.84 10.88 -1.53
C TRP A 100 4.14 9.53 -1.60
N VAL A 101 4.56 8.69 -2.55
CA VAL A 101 3.89 7.43 -2.87
C VAL A 101 4.83 6.26 -2.64
N PHE A 102 4.37 5.25 -1.91
CA PHE A 102 5.10 3.99 -1.77
C PHE A 102 4.16 2.82 -1.50
N THR A 103 4.57 1.62 -1.91
CA THR A 103 3.81 0.39 -1.65
C THR A 103 4.51 -0.41 -0.56
N ALA A 104 3.76 -0.77 0.49
CA ALA A 104 4.22 -1.67 1.53
C ALA A 104 3.58 -3.04 1.33
N SER A 105 4.33 -4.12 1.58
CA SER A 105 3.81 -5.49 1.46
C SER A 105 4.24 -6.40 2.60
N ALA A 106 3.42 -7.40 2.90
CA ALA A 106 3.70 -8.47 3.84
C ALA A 106 3.36 -9.83 3.20
N LYS A 107 4.13 -10.86 3.56
CA LYS A 107 3.86 -12.23 3.12
C LYS A 107 2.55 -12.74 3.72
N VAL A 108 1.98 -13.77 3.11
CA VAL A 108 0.73 -14.42 3.57
C VAL A 108 0.78 -14.88 5.02
N ASP A 109 1.95 -15.30 5.52
CA ASP A 109 2.13 -15.76 6.91
C ASP A 109 2.11 -14.61 7.94
N TYR A 110 2.19 -13.36 7.48
CA TYR A 110 2.29 -12.17 8.32
C TYR A 110 1.13 -11.21 8.00
N GLN A 111 -0.09 -11.68 8.24
CA GLN A 111 -1.28 -10.86 8.06
C GLN A 111 -1.20 -9.59 8.94
N PRO A 112 -1.39 -8.39 8.38
CA PRO A 112 -1.34 -7.16 9.16
C PRO A 112 -2.51 -7.08 10.14
N GLY A 113 -2.26 -6.56 11.34
CA GLY A 113 -3.35 -6.19 12.25
C GLY A 113 -4.08 -4.96 11.72
N ILE A 114 -5.40 -5.05 11.56
CA ILE A 114 -6.25 -3.97 11.03
C ILE A 114 -7.20 -3.53 12.14
N VAL A 115 -7.06 -2.29 12.59
CA VAL A 115 -7.77 -1.77 13.76
C VAL A 115 -8.44 -0.43 13.50
N ASP A 116 -9.41 -0.08 14.33
CA ASP A 116 -10.09 1.22 14.32
C ASP A 116 -9.31 2.29 15.13
N VAL A 117 -9.89 3.48 15.25
CA VAL A 117 -9.34 4.60 16.04
C VAL A 117 -9.12 4.28 17.52
N ARG A 118 -9.82 3.26 18.06
CA ARG A 118 -9.72 2.77 19.45
C ARG A 118 -8.82 1.53 19.56
N ALA A 119 -8.09 1.20 18.50
CA ALA A 119 -7.24 0.03 18.40
C ALA A 119 -7.99 -1.30 18.57
N GLN A 120 -9.29 -1.33 18.26
CA GLN A 120 -10.09 -2.55 18.21
C GLN A 120 -10.02 -3.18 16.81
N PRO A 121 -9.94 -4.51 16.67
CA PRO A 121 -9.93 -5.17 15.38
C PRO A 121 -11.15 -4.82 14.53
N ILE A 122 -10.93 -4.46 13.27
CA ILE A 122 -12.01 -4.27 12.29
C ILE A 122 -12.29 -5.63 11.64
N LEU A 123 -13.50 -6.15 11.86
CA LEU A 123 -13.94 -7.44 11.30
C LEU A 123 -14.67 -7.27 9.96
N ASN A 124 -15.37 -6.15 9.78
CA ASN A 124 -16.07 -5.86 8.54
C ASN A 124 -15.09 -5.31 7.49
N GLN A 125 -14.74 -6.16 6.52
CA GLN A 125 -13.79 -5.80 5.45
C GLN A 125 -14.28 -4.61 4.61
N SER A 126 -15.59 -4.40 4.52
CA SER A 126 -16.20 -3.30 3.76
C SER A 126 -15.85 -1.92 4.33
N GLU A 127 -15.44 -1.84 5.60
CA GLU A 127 -15.00 -0.58 6.21
C GLU A 127 -13.62 -0.12 5.74
N VAL A 128 -12.89 -0.99 5.04
CA VAL A 128 -11.50 -0.78 4.64
C VAL A 128 -11.38 -0.99 3.14
N TYR A 129 -11.32 0.12 2.42
CA TYR A 129 -11.29 0.17 0.97
C TYR A 129 -10.24 1.17 0.48
N SER A 130 -9.85 1.10 -0.80
CA SER A 130 -8.99 2.12 -1.42
C SER A 130 -9.68 3.48 -1.33
N GLY A 131 -9.05 4.45 -0.67
CA GLY A 131 -9.60 5.79 -0.44
C GLY A 131 -9.70 6.19 1.04
N ILE A 132 -9.69 5.22 1.97
CA ILE A 132 -9.72 5.53 3.41
C ILE A 132 -8.47 6.30 3.87
N TYR A 133 -8.61 6.97 5.00
CA TYR A 133 -7.48 7.56 5.73
C TYR A 133 -7.09 6.70 6.92
N ALA A 134 -5.79 6.47 7.08
CA ALA A 134 -5.25 5.55 8.08
C ALA A 134 -3.92 6.05 8.66
N ARG A 135 -3.43 5.35 9.69
CA ARG A 135 -2.00 5.27 10.01
C ARG A 135 -1.50 3.89 9.64
N VAL A 136 -0.29 3.82 9.10
CA VAL A 136 0.33 2.55 8.73
C VAL A 136 1.67 2.43 9.41
N SER A 137 1.92 1.28 10.03
CA SER A 137 3.25 0.90 10.45
C SER A 137 3.96 0.23 9.29
N VAL A 138 5.16 0.71 8.96
CA VAL A 138 6.01 0.13 7.92
C VAL A 138 7.40 -0.13 8.47
N ASN A 139 8.10 -1.09 7.87
CA ASN A 139 9.49 -1.39 8.21
C ASN A 139 10.34 -1.46 6.95
N PHE A 140 11.39 -0.66 6.89
CA PHE A 140 12.34 -0.68 5.79
C PHE A 140 13.39 -1.76 6.00
N PHE A 141 13.77 -2.45 4.92
CA PHE A 141 14.80 -3.49 4.99
C PHE A 141 15.63 -3.52 3.72
N PRO A 142 16.94 -3.75 3.82
CA PRO A 142 17.77 -3.90 2.63
C PRO A 142 17.51 -5.26 1.98
N TYR A 143 17.60 -5.29 0.64
CA TYR A 143 17.55 -6.53 -0.13
C TYR A 143 18.68 -6.57 -1.17
N ALA A 144 19.03 -7.80 -1.57
CA ALA A 144 19.87 -8.11 -2.70
C ALA A 144 19.27 -9.34 -3.41
N VAL A 145 18.57 -9.12 -4.52
CA VAL A 145 17.84 -10.19 -5.24
C VAL A 145 18.11 -10.05 -6.72
N SER A 146 18.56 -11.14 -7.37
CA SER A 146 18.82 -11.20 -8.81
C SER A 146 19.68 -10.03 -9.32
N GLY A 147 20.74 -9.69 -8.58
CA GLY A 147 21.65 -8.58 -8.89
C GLY A 147 21.13 -7.17 -8.56
N LYS A 148 19.84 -7.01 -8.21
CA LYS A 148 19.26 -5.73 -7.77
C LYS A 148 19.46 -5.56 -6.27
N LYS A 149 19.98 -4.40 -5.87
CA LYS A 149 20.19 -4.01 -4.47
C LYS A 149 19.36 -2.77 -4.16
N GLY A 150 18.64 -2.77 -3.04
CA GLY A 150 17.77 -1.66 -2.68
C GLY A 150 17.12 -1.84 -1.31
N ILE A 151 16.17 -0.98 -1.02
CA ILE A 151 15.39 -0.98 0.22
C ILE A 151 13.96 -1.40 -0.10
N GLY A 152 13.47 -2.43 0.57
CA GLY A 152 12.07 -2.86 0.54
C GLY A 152 11.26 -2.15 1.63
N CYS A 153 9.94 -2.11 1.44
CA CYS A 153 9.00 -1.58 2.42
C CYS A 153 8.06 -2.70 2.90
N GLY A 154 8.27 -3.16 4.13
CA GLY A 154 7.46 -4.17 4.78
C GLY A 154 6.21 -3.54 5.40
N LEU A 155 5.05 -4.12 5.12
CA LEU A 155 3.78 -3.73 5.72
C LEU A 155 3.69 -4.28 7.15
N GLY A 156 3.34 -3.41 8.10
CA GLY A 156 2.94 -3.75 9.46
C GLY A 156 1.46 -3.54 9.67
N ASN A 157 1.07 -3.07 10.85
CA ASN A 157 -0.34 -2.87 11.21
C ASN A 157 -0.93 -1.60 10.57
N VAL A 158 -2.24 -1.62 10.36
CA VAL A 158 -3.02 -0.51 9.80
C VAL A 158 -4.08 -0.09 10.80
N GLN A 159 -4.13 1.20 11.12
CA GLN A 159 -5.18 1.81 11.92
C GLN A 159 -6.05 2.70 11.03
N LYS A 160 -7.30 2.31 10.79
CA LYS A 160 -8.29 3.17 10.10
C LYS A 160 -8.58 4.39 10.98
N LEU A 161 -8.56 5.57 10.38
CA LEU A 161 -8.89 6.83 11.06
C LEU A 161 -10.26 7.35 10.66
N MET A 162 -10.54 7.37 9.36
CA MET A 162 -11.81 7.87 8.82
C MET A 162 -12.01 7.39 7.39
N ASP A 163 -13.26 7.45 6.95
CA ASP A 163 -13.63 7.25 5.56
C ASP A 163 -13.12 8.39 4.67
N GLY A 164 -13.00 8.08 3.39
CA GLY A 164 -12.64 9.03 2.33
C GLY A 164 -13.36 8.65 1.05
N GLU A 165 -13.25 9.47 0.01
CA GLU A 165 -13.85 9.10 -1.27
C GLU A 165 -13.23 7.80 -1.78
N PRO A 166 -14.04 6.79 -2.14
CA PRO A 166 -13.55 5.55 -2.70
C PRO A 166 -12.73 5.81 -3.97
N LEU A 167 -11.49 5.33 -3.95
CA LEU A 167 -10.63 5.27 -5.11
C LEU A 167 -10.98 3.98 -5.84
N SER A 168 -11.87 4.08 -6.82
CA SER A 168 -12.28 2.93 -7.61
C SER A 168 -11.07 2.37 -8.36
N ALA A 169 -10.80 1.07 -8.15
CA ALA A 169 -10.28 0.27 -9.25
C ALA A 169 -11.47 0.10 -10.19
N VAL A 170 -11.50 0.89 -11.27
CA VAL A 170 -12.43 0.85 -12.41
C VAL A 170 -13.41 -0.34 -12.38
N GLY A 171 -14.58 -0.11 -11.81
CA GLY A 171 -15.70 -1.05 -11.83
C GLY A 171 -16.99 -0.23 -11.76
N ILE A 172 -17.87 -0.44 -12.74
CA ILE A 172 -19.21 0.16 -12.74
C ILE A 172 -19.96 -0.49 -11.56
N LYS A 173 -20.68 0.30 -10.77
CA LYS A 173 -21.55 -0.27 -9.72
C LYS A 173 -22.60 -1.14 -10.39
N ALA A 174 -22.96 -2.27 -9.79
CA ALA A 174 -24.03 -3.13 -10.31
C ALA A 174 -25.33 -2.34 -10.58
N GLU A 175 -25.68 -1.39 -9.72
CA GLU A 175 -26.84 -0.49 -9.90
C GLU A 175 -26.78 0.41 -11.15
N ASN A 176 -25.57 0.68 -11.65
CA ASN A 176 -25.32 1.46 -12.85
C ASN A 176 -25.08 0.57 -14.09
N GLU A 177 -24.99 -0.75 -13.91
CA GLU A 177 -24.69 -1.74 -14.95
C GLU A 177 -25.90 -2.63 -15.27
N PHE A 178 -26.76 -2.90 -14.29
CA PHE A 178 -27.93 -3.75 -14.41
C PHE A 178 -29.20 -2.95 -14.07
N GLY A 179 -30.20 -3.03 -14.96
CA GLY A 179 -31.57 -2.60 -14.68
C GLY A 179 -32.38 -3.72 -14.00
N GLU A 180 -33.58 -3.38 -13.54
CA GLU A 180 -34.56 -4.39 -13.08
C GLU A 180 -34.99 -5.26 -14.28
N VAL A 181 -35.03 -6.57 -14.07
CA VAL A 181 -35.40 -7.57 -15.09
C VAL A 181 -36.81 -8.02 -14.79
N GLU A 182 -37.69 -7.99 -15.79
CA GLU A 182 -39.06 -8.46 -15.66
C GLU A 182 -39.07 -9.99 -15.51
N ILE A 183 -39.94 -10.54 -14.67
CA ILE A 183 -40.04 -12.00 -14.47
C ILE A 183 -41.25 -12.51 -15.25
N ASP A 184 -41.04 -13.51 -16.10
CA ASP A 184 -42.13 -14.17 -16.81
C ASP A 184 -43.11 -14.79 -15.78
N PRO A 185 -44.40 -14.38 -15.77
CA PRO A 185 -45.34 -14.81 -14.75
C PRO A 185 -45.79 -16.27 -14.92
N VAL A 186 -45.47 -16.92 -16.04
CA VAL A 186 -45.84 -18.31 -16.35
C VAL A 186 -44.67 -19.25 -16.11
N THR A 187 -43.45 -18.87 -16.51
CA THR A 187 -42.26 -19.71 -16.36
C THR A 187 -41.45 -19.41 -15.09
N GLY A 188 -41.58 -18.20 -14.54
CA GLY A 188 -40.79 -17.72 -13.41
C GLY A 188 -39.35 -17.35 -13.77
N GLU A 189 -39.01 -17.31 -15.06
CA GLU A 189 -37.67 -17.00 -15.53
C GLU A 189 -37.47 -15.49 -15.75
N PRO A 190 -36.25 -14.96 -15.56
CA PRO A 190 -35.93 -13.56 -15.88
C PRO A 190 -35.98 -13.30 -17.39
N ILE A 191 -36.69 -12.25 -17.80
CA ILE A 191 -36.77 -11.77 -19.18
C ILE A 191 -35.68 -10.70 -19.38
N LEU A 192 -34.51 -11.13 -19.87
CA LEU A 192 -33.32 -10.29 -20.09
C LEU A 192 -33.42 -9.40 -21.34
#